data_AF-A0AAV4E7R4-F1
#
_entry.id   AF-A0AAV4E7R4-F1
#
_cell.length_a   1.000
_cell.length_b   1.000
_cell.length_c   1.000
_cell.angle_alpha   90.00
_cell.angle_beta   90.00
_cell.angle_gamma   90.00
#
_symmetry.space_group_name_H-M   'P 1'
#
loop_
_entity.id
_entity.type
_entity.pdbx_description
1 polymer ?
#
loop_
_entity_poly.entity_id
_entity_poly.type
_entity_poly.pdbx_seq_one_letter_code
_entity_poly.pdbx_strand_id
1 'polypeptide(L)'
;MNRFPVVFDLPHSGTTIIAEMADALSPTAVLANTDWFLRELYDFLPGLGFTVLENNLNRYLIDPNRDPNEGLTGDYYHLVYAKNTFGHTLYQTPPSSWKINRRRDQFYQPYHQQLQKLLSIKKDTFRNCLVSFEK
;
A
#
# COMPACT_ATOMS: atom_id res chain seq x y z
N MET A 1 -3.62 -2.39 -23.65
CA MET A 1 -4.20 -2.13 -22.32
C MET A 1 -4.29 -0.63 -22.11
N ASN A 2 -5.39 0.01 -22.54
CA ASN A 2 -5.74 1.41 -22.24
C ASN A 2 -7.11 1.70 -22.88
N ARG A 3 -8.18 1.02 -22.42
CA ARG A 3 -9.51 1.23 -23.00
C ARG A 3 -10.26 2.40 -22.37
N PHE A 4 -9.95 2.72 -21.12
CA PHE A 4 -10.64 3.75 -20.34
C PHE A 4 -9.66 4.72 -19.67
N PRO A 5 -10.08 5.98 -19.43
CA PRO A 5 -9.31 7.00 -18.71
C PRO A 5 -9.38 6.79 -17.19
N VAL A 6 -9.29 5.54 -16.73
CA VAL A 6 -9.41 5.18 -15.31
C VAL A 6 -8.24 4.28 -14.91
N VAL A 7 -7.65 4.56 -13.75
CA VAL A 7 -6.76 3.65 -13.01
C VAL A 7 -7.46 3.27 -11.71
N PHE A 8 -7.58 1.97 -11.44
CA PHE A 8 -7.96 1.47 -10.13
C PHE A 8 -6.70 1.25 -9.31
N ASP A 9 -6.57 1.95 -8.20
CA ASP A 9 -5.45 1.90 -7.28
C ASP A 9 -5.84 1.08 -6.04
N LEU A 10 -5.20 -0.08 -5.86
CA LEU A 10 -5.45 -1.03 -4.77
C LEU A 10 -4.23 -1.12 -3.83
N PRO A 11 -3.91 -0.06 -3.06
CA PRO A 11 -2.68 0.00 -2.24
C PRO A 11 -2.63 -1.04 -1.12
N HIS A 12 -3.77 -1.62 -0.73
CA HIS A 12 -3.84 -2.65 0.31
C HIS A 12 -4.15 -4.06 -0.21
N SER A 13 -4.09 -4.31 -1.52
CA SER A 13 -4.33 -5.64 -2.08
C SER A 13 -3.28 -6.70 -1.69
N GLY A 14 -2.18 -6.27 -1.07
CA GLY A 14 -1.04 -7.11 -0.76
C GLY A 14 -1.18 -7.84 0.57
N THR A 15 -0.89 -9.13 0.58
CA THR A 15 -0.86 -9.97 1.79
C THR A 15 0.54 -10.48 2.11
N THR A 16 1.54 -10.22 1.25
CA THR A 16 2.90 -10.73 1.42
C THR A 16 3.58 -10.11 2.65
N ILE A 17 4.08 -10.97 3.52
CA ILE A 17 4.92 -10.61 4.67
C ILE A 17 6.36 -11.00 4.34
N ILE A 18 7.26 -10.02 4.23
CA ILE A 18 8.69 -10.30 3.99
C ILE A 18 9.38 -10.74 5.28
N ALA A 19 10.49 -11.48 5.17
CA ALA A 19 11.25 -11.99 6.31
C ALA A 19 11.57 -10.89 7.35
N GLU A 20 12.04 -9.72 6.89
CA GLU A 20 12.37 -8.58 7.76
C GLU A 20 11.17 -8.10 8.61
N MET A 21 9.95 -8.17 8.06
CA MET A 21 8.73 -7.85 8.79
C MET A 21 8.33 -8.98 9.72
N ALA A 22 8.34 -10.23 9.23
CA ALA A 22 8.00 -11.41 10.02
C ALA A 22 8.85 -11.51 11.30
N ASP A 23 10.17 -11.27 11.18
CA ASP A 23 11.11 -11.30 12.30
C ASP A 23 10.86 -10.19 13.34
N ALA A 24 10.27 -9.08 12.92
CA ALA A 24 10.01 -7.93 13.77
C ALA A 24 8.61 -7.94 14.42
N LEU A 25 7.65 -8.67 13.84
CA LEU A 25 6.30 -8.78 14.36
C LEU A 25 6.29 -9.43 15.74
N SER A 26 5.31 -9.03 16.56
CA SER A 26 4.96 -9.77 17.76
C SER A 26 4.49 -11.17 17.38
N PRO A 27 4.83 -12.24 18.15
CA PRO A 27 4.28 -13.57 17.92
C PRO A 27 2.75 -13.60 18.08
N THR A 28 2.19 -12.60 18.78
CA THR A 28 0.76 -12.39 18.97
C THR A 28 0.18 -11.30 18.06
N ALA A 29 0.94 -10.80 17.08
CA ALA A 29 0.49 -9.74 16.20
C ALA A 29 -0.74 -10.19 15.38
N VAL A 30 -1.81 -9.41 15.47
CA VAL A 30 -3.02 -9.62 14.68
C VAL A 30 -3.07 -8.59 13.56
N LEU A 31 -2.94 -9.04 12.31
CA LEU A 31 -2.95 -8.18 11.13
C LEU A 31 -4.39 -7.81 10.69
N ALA A 32 -5.19 -7.31 11.62
CA ALA A 32 -6.63 -7.09 11.47
C ALA A 32 -7.04 -6.09 10.37
N ASN A 33 -6.17 -5.17 9.99
CA ASN A 33 -6.41 -4.18 8.94
C ASN A 33 -6.01 -4.67 7.55
N THR A 34 -5.62 -5.94 7.41
CA THR A 34 -5.30 -6.51 6.10
C THR A 34 -6.58 -6.72 5.32
N ASP A 35 -6.64 -6.17 4.11
CA ASP A 35 -7.77 -6.31 3.20
C ASP A 35 -7.64 -7.63 2.43
N TRP A 36 -7.82 -8.74 3.16
CA TRP A 36 -7.45 -10.10 2.76
C TRP A 36 -7.95 -10.56 1.39
N PHE A 37 -9.08 -10.02 0.94
CA PHE A 37 -9.75 -10.42 -0.30
C PHE A 37 -9.89 -9.28 -1.30
N LEU A 38 -9.18 -8.15 -1.11
CA LEU A 38 -9.35 -6.97 -1.96
C LEU A 38 -8.96 -7.26 -3.41
N ARG A 39 -7.90 -8.04 -3.63
CA ARG A 39 -7.47 -8.47 -4.96
C ARG A 39 -8.56 -9.31 -5.62
N GLU A 40 -9.06 -10.31 -4.92
CA GLU A 40 -10.10 -11.24 -5.39
C GLU A 40 -11.42 -10.51 -5.66
N LEU A 41 -11.77 -9.53 -4.82
CA LEU A 41 -12.98 -8.73 -5.00
C LEU A 41 -12.96 -7.92 -6.31
N TYR A 42 -11.77 -7.53 -6.78
CA TYR A 42 -11.58 -6.65 -7.93
C TYR A 42 -10.87 -7.30 -9.13
N ASP A 43 -10.67 -8.63 -9.11
CA ASP A 43 -9.92 -9.38 -10.13
C ASP A 43 -10.58 -9.36 -11.53
N PHE A 44 -11.86 -9.00 -11.59
CA PHE A 44 -12.64 -8.87 -12.82
C PHE A 44 -12.28 -7.61 -13.62
N LEU A 45 -11.71 -6.58 -12.99
CA LEU A 45 -11.46 -5.27 -13.61
C LEU A 45 -10.53 -5.33 -14.83
N PRO A 46 -9.40 -6.07 -14.83
CA PRO A 46 -8.57 -6.23 -16.01
C PRO A 46 -9.34 -6.88 -17.18
N GLY A 47 -10.23 -7.84 -16.90
CA GLY A 47 -11.09 -8.49 -17.90
C GLY A 47 -12.06 -7.53 -18.59
N LEU A 48 -12.52 -6.50 -17.87
CA LEU A 48 -13.31 -5.40 -18.44
C LEU A 48 -12.47 -4.39 -19.23
N GLY A 49 -11.13 -4.47 -19.17
CA GLY A 49 -10.21 -3.59 -19.87
C GLY A 49 -9.75 -2.37 -19.06
N PHE A 50 -9.98 -2.37 -17.75
CA PHE A 50 -9.45 -1.37 -16.84
C PHE A 50 -7.96 -1.60 -16.55
N THR A 51 -7.27 -0.52 -16.22
CA THR A 51 -5.91 -0.57 -15.70
C THR A 51 -6.00 -0.64 -14.18
N VAL A 52 -5.39 -1.66 -13.58
CA VAL A 52 -5.35 -1.86 -12.13
C VAL A 52 -3.89 -1.78 -11.67
N LEU A 53 -3.63 -1.03 -10.61
CA LEU A 53 -2.38 -1.06 -9.87
C LEU A 53 -2.66 -1.78 -8.55
N GLU A 54 -1.88 -2.82 -8.30
CA GLU A 54 -1.95 -3.61 -7.08
C GLU A 54 -0.66 -3.47 -6.28
N ASN A 55 -0.79 -3.48 -4.96
CA ASN A 55 0.32 -3.74 -4.06
C ASN A 55 0.41 -5.24 -3.75
N ASN A 56 1.62 -5.78 -3.70
CA ASN A 56 1.85 -7.18 -3.32
C ASN A 56 2.17 -7.34 -1.82
N LEU A 57 2.66 -6.26 -1.19
CA LEU A 57 3.15 -6.27 0.18
C LEU A 57 2.04 -5.88 1.15
N ASN A 58 2.04 -6.48 2.33
CA ASN A 58 1.08 -6.12 3.36
C ASN A 58 1.30 -4.68 3.84
N ARG A 59 0.22 -3.90 3.96
CA ARG A 59 0.24 -2.50 4.41
C ARG A 59 0.92 -2.26 5.76
N TYR A 60 1.02 -3.28 6.62
CA TYR A 60 1.73 -3.16 7.89
C TYR A 60 3.26 -3.09 7.73
N LEU A 61 3.82 -3.50 6.58
CA LEU A 61 5.23 -3.27 6.26
C LEU A 61 5.50 -1.78 6.11
N ILE A 62 4.74 -1.15 5.21
CA ILE A 62 4.68 0.27 4.93
C ILE A 62 3.40 0.54 4.13
N ASP A 63 2.59 1.48 4.57
CA ASP A 63 1.27 1.74 4.00
C ASP A 63 1.38 2.76 2.84
N PRO A 64 1.07 2.35 1.59
CA PRO A 64 1.13 3.27 0.43
C PRO A 64 0.01 4.32 0.44
N ASN A 65 -0.99 4.21 1.30
CA ASN A 65 -2.12 5.14 1.36
C ASN A 65 -1.97 6.19 2.49
N ARG A 66 -0.77 6.34 3.04
CA ARG A 66 -0.44 7.31 4.10
C ARG A 66 0.45 8.42 3.55
N ASP A 67 0.20 9.67 3.95
CA ASP A 67 1.03 10.80 3.56
C ASP A 67 2.43 10.68 4.23
N PRO A 68 3.53 10.70 3.45
CA PRO A 68 4.88 10.56 3.98
C PRO A 68 5.36 11.82 4.72
N ASN A 69 4.64 12.93 4.62
CA ASN A 69 4.97 14.23 5.24
C ASN A 69 4.12 14.54 6.49
N GLU A 70 3.08 13.75 6.79
CA GLU A 70 2.41 13.85 8.07
C GLU A 70 3.42 13.51 9.18
N GLY A 71 3.75 14.51 10.00
CA GLY A 71 4.84 14.43 10.99
C GLY A 71 4.51 13.51 12.15
N LEU A 72 5.54 12.85 12.70
CA LEU A 72 5.50 11.87 13.80
C LEU A 72 4.49 12.21 14.91
N THR A 73 3.32 11.56 14.92
CA THR A 73 2.43 11.58 16.08
C THR A 73 2.62 10.31 16.91
N GLY A 74 3.43 10.43 17.97
CA GLY A 74 3.42 9.59 19.18
C GLY A 74 3.89 8.15 19.07
N ASP A 75 3.52 7.41 18.02
CA ASP A 75 3.68 5.97 17.96
C ASP A 75 3.91 5.51 16.49
N TYR A 76 5.10 5.79 15.93
CA TYR A 76 5.62 5.53 14.56
C TYR A 76 5.39 6.61 13.48
N TYR A 77 6.27 6.59 12.45
CA TYR A 77 6.02 7.30 11.19
C TYR A 77 4.64 6.93 10.67
N HIS A 78 3.86 7.89 10.16
CA HIS A 78 2.51 7.69 9.65
C HIS A 78 2.38 6.54 8.64
N LEU A 79 3.48 6.15 8.00
CA LEU A 79 3.57 5.05 7.04
C LEU A 79 3.62 3.64 7.67
N VAL A 80 3.91 3.48 8.97
CA VAL A 80 4.00 2.17 9.64
C VAL A 80 3.18 2.18 10.92
N TYR A 81 2.34 1.17 11.13
CA TYR A 81 1.44 1.10 12.27
C TYR A 81 2.15 0.59 13.55
N ALA A 82 1.88 1.24 14.70
CA ALA A 82 2.16 0.66 16.02
C ALA A 82 1.26 -0.51 16.36
N LYS A 83 -0.03 -0.26 16.15
CA LYS A 83 -1.15 -1.02 16.64
C LYS A 83 -2.15 -1.17 15.50
N ASN A 84 -2.89 -2.28 15.52
CA ASN A 84 -4.05 -2.42 14.66
C ASN A 84 -5.25 -1.61 15.20
N THR A 85 -6.37 -1.63 14.47
CA THR A 85 -7.62 -0.95 14.89
C THR A 85 -8.16 -1.38 16.26
N PHE A 86 -7.82 -2.58 16.74
CA PHE A 86 -8.22 -3.08 18.06
C PHE A 86 -7.21 -2.74 19.17
N GLY A 87 -6.17 -1.97 18.85
CA GLY A 87 -5.15 -1.55 19.83
C GLY A 87 -4.07 -2.59 20.12
N HIS A 88 -4.05 -3.73 19.41
CA HIS A 88 -3.00 -4.74 19.61
C HIS A 88 -1.69 -4.29 18.95
N THR A 89 -0.60 -4.34 19.72
CA THR A 89 0.75 -4.04 19.24
C THR A 89 1.18 -4.99 18.13
N LEU A 90 1.72 -4.42 17.05
CA LEU A 90 2.14 -5.17 15.87
C LEU A 90 3.60 -5.64 15.96
N TYR A 91 4.50 -4.76 16.38
CA TYR A 91 5.94 -5.02 16.43
C TYR A 91 6.43 -5.18 17.87
N GLN A 92 7.28 -6.19 18.13
CA GLN A 92 7.92 -6.32 19.45
C GLN A 92 8.87 -5.15 19.69
N THR A 93 9.67 -4.85 18.67
CA THR A 93 10.55 -3.70 18.64
C THR A 93 10.17 -2.83 17.44
N PRO A 94 9.84 -1.56 17.67
CA PRO A 94 9.68 -0.58 16.62
C PRO A 94 10.73 -0.65 15.49
N PRO A 95 10.36 -0.68 14.18
CA PRO A 95 11.34 -0.36 13.15
C PRO A 95 11.92 1.04 13.37
N SER A 96 13.24 1.14 13.31
CA SER A 96 13.95 2.42 13.43
C SER A 96 13.63 3.34 12.24
N SER A 97 13.90 4.63 12.40
CA SER A 97 13.79 5.62 11.32
C SER A 97 14.59 5.22 10.08
N TRP A 98 15.77 4.63 10.25
CA TRP A 98 16.57 4.09 9.15
C TRP A 98 15.84 2.97 8.39
N LYS A 99 15.23 2.00 9.10
CA LYS A 99 14.46 0.92 8.47
C LYS A 99 13.25 1.47 7.73
N ILE A 100 12.55 2.43 8.33
CA ILE A 100 11.37 3.07 7.73
C ILE A 100 11.77 3.83 6.46
N ASN A 101 12.84 4.61 6.48
CA ASN A 101 13.35 5.30 5.29
C ASN A 101 13.75 4.31 4.19
N ARG A 102 14.40 3.20 4.54
CA ARG A 102 14.72 2.15 3.57
C ARG A 102 13.46 1.53 2.96
N ARG A 103 12.45 1.19 3.77
CA ARG A 103 11.15 0.69 3.28
C ARG A 103 10.46 1.72 2.38
N ARG A 104 10.56 3.01 2.72
CA ARG A 104 10.02 4.09 1.91
C ARG A 104 10.67 4.13 0.53
N ASP A 105 11.99 4.05 0.47
CA ASP A 105 12.73 4.13 -0.79
C ASP A 105 12.57 2.84 -1.62
N GLN A 106 12.42 1.67 -0.96
CA GLN A 106 12.32 0.37 -1.64
C GLN A 106 10.90 -0.03 -2.07
N PHE A 107 9.86 0.41 -1.35
CA PHE A 107 8.49 -0.10 -1.55
C PHE A 107 7.48 1.03 -1.78
N TYR A 108 7.48 2.05 -0.92
CA TYR A 108 6.55 3.16 -1.01
C TYR A 108 6.79 3.99 -2.29
N GLN A 109 8.00 4.52 -2.48
CA GLN A 109 8.31 5.36 -3.64
C GLN A 109 8.08 4.65 -4.97
N PRO A 110 8.52 3.38 -5.18
CA PRO A 110 8.25 2.67 -6.42
C PRO A 110 6.76 2.47 -6.70
N TYR A 111 5.95 2.21 -5.66
CA TYR A 111 4.49 2.12 -5.80
C TYR A 111 3.90 3.43 -6.37
N HIS A 112 4.22 4.56 -5.73
CA HIS A 112 3.73 5.86 -6.17
C HIS A 112 4.29 6.30 -7.52
N GLN A 113 5.55 5.98 -7.83
CA GLN A 113 6.13 6.23 -9.14
C GLN A 113 5.36 5.47 -10.24
N GLN A 114 5.01 4.20 -9.97
CA GLN A 114 4.21 3.42 -10.91
C GLN A 114 2.80 3.98 -11.05
N LEU A 115 2.15 4.40 -9.96
CA LEU A 115 0.86 5.07 -10.02
C LEU A 115 0.94 6.33 -10.88
N GLN A 116 1.88 7.23 -10.61
CA GLN A 116 2.07 8.46 -11.39
C GLN A 116 2.34 8.18 -12.86
N LYS A 117 3.14 7.15 -13.17
CA LYS A 117 3.38 6.71 -14.55
C LYS A 117 2.09 6.28 -15.24
N LEU A 118 1.26 5.46 -14.58
CA LEU A 118 -0.02 5.01 -15.14
C LEU A 118 -0.96 6.20 -15.37
N LEU A 119 -1.04 7.14 -14.42
CA LEU A 119 -1.85 8.34 -14.56
C LEU A 119 -1.37 9.23 -15.71
N SER A 120 -0.05 9.40 -15.88
CA SER A 120 0.52 10.15 -17.02
C SER A 120 0.11 9.51 -18.33
N ILE A 121 0.29 8.19 -18.47
CA ILE A 121 -0.08 7.44 -19.69
C ILE A 121 -1.57 7.65 -20.02
N LYS A 122 -2.46 7.61 -19.02
CA LYS A 122 -3.89 7.86 -19.23
C LYS A 122 -4.17 9.29 -19.68
N LYS A 123 -3.58 10.28 -19.01
CA LYS A 123 -3.73 11.70 -19.37
C LYS A 123 -3.24 11.98 -20.78
N ASP A 124 -2.11 11.40 -21.18
CA ASP A 124 -1.56 11.56 -22.54
C ASP A 124 -2.46 10.92 -23.60
N THR A 125 -3.13 9.81 -23.26
CA THR A 125 -4.01 9.09 -24.18
C THR A 125 -5.40 9.74 -24.29
N PHE A 126 -5.97 10.20 -23.18
CA PHE A 126 -7.39 10.60 -23.09
C PHE A 126 -7.62 12.08 -22.74
N ARG A 127 -6.56 12.86 -22.53
CA ARG A 127 -6.56 14.26 -22.02
C ARG A 127 -7.06 14.42 -20.57
N ASN A 128 -7.70 13.40 -20.01
CA ASN A 128 -8.12 13.32 -18.61
C ASN A 128 -7.86 11.92 -18.04
N CYS A 129 -7.89 11.82 -16.71
CA CYS A 129 -7.78 10.55 -15.99
C CYS A 129 -8.53 10.64 -14.66
N LEU A 130 -9.32 9.61 -14.36
CA LEU A 130 -9.90 9.36 -13.05
C LEU A 130 -9.07 8.32 -12.32
N VAL A 131 -9.09 8.39 -10.99
CA VAL A 131 -8.48 7.38 -10.12
C VAL A 131 -9.55 6.89 -9.16
N SER A 132 -9.80 5.57 -9.16
CA SER A 132 -10.60 4.91 -8.12
C SER A 132 -9.65 4.35 -7.09
N PHE A 133 -9.90 4.63 -5.81
CA PHE A 133 -9.05 4.22 -4.71
C PHE A 133 -9.84 3.29 -3.80
N GLU A 134 -9.37 2.05 -3.65
CA GLU A 134 -10.03 1.03 -2.81
C GLU A 134 -9.06 0.58 -1.70
N LYS A 135 -9.52 0.58 -0.45
CA LYS A 135 -8.67 0.49 0.74
C LYS A 135 -9.32 -0.19 1.93
#